data_AF-A0A3E5DFY2-F1
#
_entry.id   AF-A0A3E5DFY2-F1
#
_cell.length_a   1.000
_cell.length_b   1.000
_cell.length_c   1.000
_cell.angle_alpha   90.00
_cell.angle_beta   90.00
_cell.angle_gamma   90.00
#
_symmetry.space_group_name_H-M   'P 1'
#
loop_
_entity.id
_entity.type
_entity.pdbx_description
1 polymer ?
#
loop_
_entity_poly.entity_id
_entity_poly.type
_entity_poly.pdbx_seq_one_letter_code
_entity_poly.pdbx_strand_id
1 'polypeptide(L)'
;MSISRTKMLQVSKCLIGLAVMVLQSCETVDNRRDLLCGNWESVEGKPDVLIYKEGEAYKVTVFKRSGIRRKLKPETYLLQE
;
A
#
# COMPACT_ATOMS: atom_id res chain seq x y z
N MET A 1 -15.89 7.32 48.27
CA MET A 1 -14.81 6.31 48.19
C MET A 1 -13.53 7.02 47.76
N SER A 2 -12.51 7.13 48.62
CA SER A 2 -11.22 7.71 48.23
C SER A 2 -10.38 6.65 47.53
N ILE A 3 -10.06 6.88 46.27
CA ILE A 3 -9.14 6.02 45.51
C ILE A 3 -7.74 6.21 46.10
N SER A 4 -7.11 5.12 46.57
CA SER A 4 -5.76 5.19 47.10
C SER A 4 -4.76 5.56 46.00
N ARG A 5 -3.68 6.26 46.36
CA ARG A 5 -2.62 6.70 45.44
C ARG A 5 -2.04 5.54 44.62
N THR A 6 -1.94 4.36 45.22
CA THR A 6 -1.53 3.10 44.57
C THR A 6 -2.51 2.62 43.50
N LYS A 7 -3.82 2.67 43.77
CA LYS A 7 -4.86 2.33 42.78
C LYS A 7 -4.85 3.30 41.60
N MET A 8 -4.62 4.59 41.87
CA MET A 8 -4.51 5.61 40.82
C MET A 8 -3.31 5.34 39.89
N LEU A 9 -2.14 5.03 40.46
CA LEU A 9 -0.94 4.67 39.69
C LEU A 9 -1.14 3.42 38.83
N GLN A 10 -1.85 2.42 39.36
CA GLN A 10 -2.16 1.19 38.62
C GLN A 10 -3.09 1.46 37.44
N VAL A 11 -4.13 2.28 37.64
CA VAL A 11 -5.02 2.73 36.57
C VAL A 11 -4.25 3.52 35.50
N SER A 12 -3.34 4.42 35.90
CA SER A 12 -2.50 5.16 34.94
C SER A 12 -1.63 4.23 34.08
N LYS A 13 -1.03 3.19 34.67
CA LYS A 13 -0.26 2.20 33.90
C LYS A 13 -1.11 1.47 32.87
N CYS A 14 -2.33 1.06 33.24
CA CYS A 14 -3.26 0.41 32.32
C CYS A 14 -3.66 1.33 31.17
N LEU A 15 -3.94 2.61 31.46
CA LEU A 15 -4.32 3.59 30.44
C LEU A 15 -3.17 3.88 29.46
N ILE A 16 -1.93 3.98 29.95
CA ILE A 16 -0.75 4.15 29.09
C ILE A 16 -0.56 2.91 28.20
N GLY A 17 -0.68 1.71 28.76
CA GLY A 17 -0.59 0.46 28.00
C GLY A 17 -1.65 0.37 26.89
N LEU A 18 -2.89 0.75 27.20
CA LEU A 18 -3.98 0.83 26.21
C LEU A 18 -3.69 1.85 25.12
N ALA A 19 -3.21 3.05 25.48
CA ALA A 19 -2.85 4.08 24.51
C ALA A 19 -1.73 3.62 23.57
N VAL A 20 -0.71 2.93 24.09
CA VAL A 20 0.37 2.36 23.27
C VAL A 20 -0.17 1.29 22.33
N MET A 21 -1.05 0.40 22.77
CA MET A 21 -1.65 -0.62 21.90
C MET A 21 -2.47 0.01 20.75
N VAL A 22 -3.24 1.06 21.05
CA VAL A 22 -4.03 1.79 20.03
C VAL A 22 -3.14 2.55 19.05
N LEU A 23 -2.02 3.11 19.51
CA LEU A 23 -1.07 3.81 18.64
C LEU A 23 -0.22 2.84 17.80
N GLN A 24 0.07 1.65 18.33
CA GLN A 24 0.81 0.60 17.60
C GLN A 24 -0.10 -0.24 16.68
N SER A 25 -1.42 -0.13 16.79
CA SER A 25 -2.36 -0.75 15.87
C SER A 25 -2.54 0.03 14.56
N CYS A 26 -1.62 0.94 14.21
CA CYS A 26 -1.53 1.44 12.84
C CYS A 26 -1.30 0.25 11.91
N GLU A 27 -2.40 -0.07 11.23
CA GLU A 27 -2.62 -1.17 10.31
C GLU A 27 -1.35 -1.53 9.55
N THR A 28 -0.95 -2.80 9.64
CA THR A 28 -0.31 -3.44 8.49
C THR A 28 -1.36 -3.39 7.39
N VAL A 29 -1.39 -2.29 6.62
CA VAL A 29 -2.12 -2.23 5.36
C VAL A 29 -1.67 -3.47 4.62
N ASP A 30 -2.58 -4.43 4.48
CA ASP A 30 -2.35 -5.62 3.70
C ASP A 30 -2.08 -5.11 2.29
N ASN A 31 -0.80 -4.94 1.96
CA ASN A 31 -0.33 -4.32 0.73
C ASN A 31 -0.49 -5.35 -0.39
N ARG A 32 -1.72 -5.81 -0.63
CA ARG A 32 -2.09 -6.69 -1.74
C ARG A 32 -1.64 -6.14 -3.09
N ARG A 33 -1.36 -4.84 -3.17
CA ARG A 33 -0.76 -4.17 -4.34
C ARG A 33 0.68 -4.64 -4.60
N ASP A 34 1.45 -5.04 -3.58
CA ASP A 34 2.78 -5.64 -3.77
C ASP A 34 2.68 -6.96 -4.55
N LEU A 35 1.58 -7.71 -4.41
CA LEU A 35 1.33 -8.93 -5.18
C LEU A 35 1.05 -8.65 -6.67
N LEU A 36 0.74 -7.40 -7.03
CA LEU A 36 0.54 -7.00 -8.43
C LEU A 36 1.85 -6.65 -9.13
N CYS A 37 2.94 -6.40 -8.38
CA CYS A 37 4.23 -6.01 -8.95
C CYS A 37 4.81 -7.14 -9.83
N GLY A 38 5.28 -6.78 -11.02
CA GLY A 38 5.86 -7.72 -11.97
C GLY A 38 5.53 -7.38 -13.42
N ASN A 39 6.05 -8.23 -14.31
CA ASN A 39 5.72 -8.19 -15.73
C ASN A 39 4.44 -9.02 -15.95
N TRP A 40 3.49 -8.44 -16.67
CA TRP A 40 2.24 -9.05 -17.06
C TRP A 40 2.19 -9.13 -18.58
N GLU A 41 2.13 -10.35 -19.10
CA GLU A 41 1.99 -10.61 -20.53
C GLU A 41 0.49 -10.72 -20.89
N SER A 42 0.11 -10.12 -22.01
CA SER A 42 -1.29 -10.17 -22.45
C SER A 42 -1.66 -11.53 -23.03
N VAL A 43 -2.84 -12.03 -22.67
CA VAL A 43 -3.41 -13.27 -23.20
C VAL A 43 -4.16 -13.10 -24.55
N GLU A 44 -4.64 -11.89 -24.89
CA GLU A 44 -5.54 -11.64 -26.03
C GLU A 44 -5.16 -10.40 -26.86
N GLY A 45 -3.88 -10.23 -27.19
CA GLY A 45 -3.43 -9.15 -28.07
C GLY A 45 -3.66 -7.73 -27.51
N LYS A 46 -3.87 -7.61 -26.19
CA LYS A 46 -3.82 -6.33 -25.46
C LYS A 46 -2.34 -5.98 -25.20
N PRO A 47 -2.01 -4.74 -24.82
CA PRO A 47 -0.64 -4.41 -24.45
C PRO A 47 -0.20 -5.14 -23.18
N ASP A 48 1.08 -5.51 -23.14
CA ASP A 48 1.74 -5.98 -21.92
C ASP A 48 1.84 -4.84 -20.89
N VAL A 49 1.96 -5.21 -19.63
CA VAL A 49 2.00 -4.26 -18.51
C VAL A 49 3.16 -4.57 -17.57
N LEU A 50 3.83 -3.54 -17.07
CA LEU A 50 4.78 -3.64 -15.95
C LEU A 50 4.21 -2.86 -14.77
N ILE A 51 4.08 -3.53 -13.63
CA ILE A 51 3.68 -2.91 -12.36
C ILE A 51 4.88 -2.91 -11.43
N TYR A 52 5.21 -1.77 -10.84
CA TYR A 52 6.31 -1.66 -9.90
C TYR A 52 6.04 -0.62 -8.82
N LYS A 53 6.68 -0.81 -7.67
CA LYS A 53 6.64 0.12 -6.54
C LYS A 53 7.81 1.08 -6.61
N GLU A 54 7.54 2.37 -6.45
CA GLU A 54 8.54 3.42 -6.33
C GLU A 54 8.23 4.24 -5.07
N GLY A 55 8.97 3.97 -3.99
CA GLY A 55 8.63 4.50 -2.66
C GLY A 55 7.30 3.92 -2.17
N GLU A 56 6.37 4.80 -1.79
CA GLU A 56 5.01 4.43 -1.36
C GLU A 56 3.99 4.38 -2.53
N ALA A 57 4.41 4.77 -3.74
CA ALA A 57 3.54 4.79 -4.91
C ALA A 57 3.70 3.54 -5.76
N TYR A 58 2.62 3.10 -6.39
CA TYR A 58 2.65 2.06 -7.41
C TYR A 58 2.52 2.71 -8.78
N LYS A 59 3.35 2.27 -9.72
CA LYS A 59 3.36 2.73 -11.11
C LYS A 59 3.03 1.58 -12.04
N VAL A 60 2.28 1.89 -13.08
CA VAL A 60 1.88 0.98 -14.15
C VAL A 60 2.42 1.51 -15.46
N THR A 61 3.21 0.71 -16.16
CA THR A 61 3.66 1.01 -17.52
C THR A 61 2.95 0.12 -18.51
N VAL A 62 2.24 0.72 -19.47
CA VAL A 62 1.49 0.01 -20.52
C VAL A 62 2.29 0.05 -21.81
N PHE A 63 2.62 -1.11 -22.36
CA PHE A 63 3.43 -1.27 -23.57
C PHE A 63 2.58 -1.26 -24.84
N LYS A 64 1.98 -0.10 -25.16
CA LYS A 64 1.10 0.03 -26.32
C LYS A 64 1.87 0.32 -27.60
N ARG A 65 1.43 -0.27 -28.71
CA ARG A 65 1.88 0.11 -30.07
C ARG A 65 0.91 1.14 -30.65
N SER A 66 1.43 2.25 -31.18
CA SER A 66 0.60 3.34 -31.73
C SER A 66 1.09 3.85 -33.09
N GLY A 67 0.18 4.49 -33.83
CA GLY A 67 0.42 5.05 -35.15
C GLY A 67 0.45 4.02 -36.29
N ILE A 68 0.54 4.51 -37.53
CA ILE A 68 0.52 3.70 -38.77
C ILE A 68 1.65 2.67 -38.78
N ARG A 69 2.83 3.05 -38.27
CA ARG A 69 4.01 2.18 -38.18
C ARG A 69 4.02 1.23 -36.96
N ARG A 70 2.96 1.24 -36.13
CA ARG A 70 2.82 0.43 -34.90
C ARG A 70 4.06 0.47 -33.99
N LYS A 71 4.66 1.66 -33.82
CA LYS A 71 5.84 1.83 -32.96
C LYS A 71 5.44 1.62 -31.50
N LEU A 72 6.26 0.90 -30.74
CA LEU A 72 6.09 0.75 -29.30
C LEU A 72 6.26 2.12 -28.62
N LYS A 73 5.26 2.54 -27.84
CA LYS A 73 5.29 3.75 -27.00
C LYS A 73 4.77 3.37 -25.61
N PRO A 74 5.68 3.13 -24.65
CA PRO A 74 5.30 2.89 -23.27
C PRO A 74 4.70 4.16 -22.64
N GLU A 75 3.66 3.98 -21.84
CA GLU A 75 3.02 5.05 -21.08
C GLU A 75 2.95 4.64 -19.61
N THR A 76 3.42 5.50 -18.71
CA THR A 76 3.48 5.21 -17.27
C THR A 76 2.47 6.04 -16.49
N TYR A 77 1.70 5.38 -15.64
CA TYR A 77 0.61 5.92 -14.85
C TYR A 77 0.85 5.65 -13.36
N LEU A 78 0.31 6.50 -12.50
CA LEU A 78 0.26 6.27 -11.05
C LEU A 78 -1.02 5.50 -10.71
N LEU A 79 -0.89 4.45 -9.89
CA LEU A 79 -2.03 3.73 -9.34
C LEU A 79 -2.59 4.52 -8.15
N GLN A 80 -3.78 5.09 -8.33
CA GLN A 80 -4.55 5.75 -7.27
C GLN A 80 -5.71 4.86 -6.83
N GLU A 81 -6.23 5.09 -5.62
CA GLU A 81 -7.42 4.41 -5.07
C GLU A 81 -8.71 5.13 -5.45
#